data_AF-A0A2N5KHM1-F1
#
_entry.id   AF-A0A2N5KHM1-F1
#
_cell.length_a   1.000
_cell.length_b   1.000
_cell.length_c   1.000
_cell.angle_alpha   90.00
_cell.angle_beta   90.00
_cell.angle_gamma   90.00
#
_symmetry.space_group_name_H-M   'P 1'
#
loop_
_entity.id
_entity.type
_entity.pdbx_description
1 polymer ?
#
loop_
_entity_poly.entity_id
_entity_poly.type
_entity_poly.pdbx_seq_one_letter_code
_entity_poly.pdbx_strand_id
1 'polypeptide(L)'
;MARHHDLGDEGRPKIEELLGLSAEDLEAIRRGVPRRAEEASPPSEQNVLHDRYDGRLFGELLEASREIRALAESEGAPRTFLALLRDFFCVFYKAAPALAPEENVQETHRRRNRPVVEGLLGDEKTDVARLWTRLDPLASGLAT
;
A
#
# COMPACT_ATOMS: atom_id res chain seq x y z
N MET A 1 60.54 -18.90 13.77
CA MET A 1 60.13 -17.50 14.03
C MET A 1 59.13 -17.08 12.98
N ALA A 2 57.83 -17.13 13.29
CA ALA A 2 56.76 -16.65 12.41
C ALA A 2 56.05 -15.50 13.15
N ARG A 3 56.11 -14.29 12.57
CA ARG A 3 55.42 -13.12 13.10
C ARG A 3 53.96 -13.18 12.62
N HIS A 4 53.03 -13.43 13.53
CA HIS A 4 51.62 -13.15 13.30
C HIS A 4 51.45 -11.63 13.20
N HIS A 5 51.01 -11.15 12.04
CA HIS A 5 50.54 -9.77 11.89
C HIS A 5 49.17 -9.68 12.56
N ASP A 6 49.18 -9.07 13.74
CA ASP A 6 47.99 -8.60 14.43
C ASP A 6 47.49 -7.37 13.64
N LEU A 7 46.47 -7.58 12.80
CA LEU A 7 45.77 -6.48 12.15
C LEU A 7 44.74 -5.96 13.15
N GLY A 8 45.21 -5.00 13.94
CA GLY A 8 44.40 -4.26 14.89
C GLY A 8 43.12 -3.73 14.25
N ASP A 9 42.04 -3.90 14.99
CA ASP A 9 40.68 -3.42 14.76
C ASP A 9 40.59 -1.88 14.91
N GLU A 10 41.58 -1.16 14.40
CA GLU A 10 41.65 0.30 14.51
C GLU A 10 41.24 0.93 13.18
N GLY A 11 39.97 1.35 13.10
CA GLY A 11 39.51 2.26 12.06
C GLY A 11 38.25 1.85 11.33
N ARG A 12 37.57 0.77 11.71
CA ARG A 12 36.21 0.53 11.23
C ARG A 12 35.26 1.46 12.00
N PRO A 13 34.57 2.39 11.32
CA PRO A 13 33.53 3.18 11.98
C PRO A 13 32.53 2.20 12.61
N LYS A 14 32.22 2.45 13.87
CA LYS A 14 31.25 1.65 14.62
C LYS A 14 29.94 1.65 13.84
N ILE A 15 29.28 0.50 13.76
CA ILE A 15 28.02 0.34 12.99
C ILE A 15 26.98 1.38 13.45
N GLU A 16 27.03 1.73 14.74
CA GLU A 16 26.32 2.81 15.41
C GLU A 16 26.50 4.16 14.71
N GLU A 17 27.74 4.54 14.39
CA GLU A 17 28.08 5.80 13.72
C GLU A 17 27.68 5.79 12.25
N LEU A 18 27.79 4.63 11.60
CA LEU A 18 27.47 4.47 10.18
C LEU A 18 25.96 4.53 9.91
N LEU A 19 25.17 4.09 10.88
CA LEU A 19 23.70 4.05 10.79
C LEU A 19 23.02 5.21 11.55
N GLY A 20 23.77 5.99 12.32
CA GLY A 20 23.22 7.02 13.21
C GLY A 20 22.30 6.45 14.28
N LEU A 21 22.53 5.19 14.68
CA LEU A 21 21.71 4.45 15.63
C LEU A 21 22.47 4.29 16.94
N SER A 22 21.77 4.41 18.06
CA SER A 22 22.38 4.14 19.36
C SER A 22 22.65 2.65 19.55
N ALA A 23 23.56 2.29 20.46
CA ALA A 23 23.81 0.90 20.82
C ALA A 23 22.54 0.19 21.34
N GLU A 24 21.62 0.96 21.95
CA GLU A 24 20.32 0.46 22.40
C GLU A 24 19.40 0.11 21.22
N ASP A 25 19.40 0.92 20.15
CA ASP A 25 18.62 0.65 18.93
C ASP A 25 19.11 -0.60 18.20
N LEU A 26 20.43 -0.80 18.13
CA LEU A 26 21.02 -2.00 17.52
C LEU A 26 20.70 -3.25 18.33
N GLU A 27 20.73 -3.17 19.66
CA GLU A 27 20.33 -4.28 20.51
C GLU A 27 18.82 -4.54 20.47
N ALA A 28 17.98 -3.51 20.31
CA ALA A 28 16.55 -3.69 20.08
C ALA A 28 16.27 -4.42 18.76
N ILE A 29 16.97 -4.05 17.68
CA ILE A 29 16.91 -4.75 16.38
C ILE A 29 17.39 -6.20 16.51
N ARG A 30 18.53 -6.41 17.18
CA ARG A 30 19.15 -7.74 17.37
C ARG A 30 18.28 -8.68 18.21
N ARG A 31 17.61 -8.14 19.23
CA ARG A 31 16.67 -8.88 20.09
C ARG A 31 15.30 -9.09 19.45
N GLY A 32 15.09 -8.59 18.22
CA GLY A 32 13.80 -8.66 17.54
C GLY A 32 12.69 -7.95 18.30
N VAL A 33 13.03 -6.94 19.12
CA VAL A 33 12.04 -6.16 19.87
C VAL A 33 11.23 -5.39 18.84
N PRO A 34 9.93 -5.65 18.70
CA PRO A 34 9.13 -4.93 17.74
C PRO A 34 9.14 -3.45 18.12
N ARG A 35 9.47 -2.63 17.12
CA ARG A 35 9.21 -1.19 17.09
C ARG A 35 7.87 -0.92 17.78
N ARG A 36 7.91 0.00 18.76
CA ARG A 36 6.82 0.86 19.26
C ARG A 36 5.45 0.20 19.18
N ALA A 37 4.88 -0.19 20.33
CA ALA A 37 3.47 -0.60 20.44
C ALA A 37 2.64 0.21 19.43
N GLU A 38 2.22 -0.44 18.35
CA GLU A 38 1.39 0.17 17.33
C GLU A 38 0.11 0.54 18.07
N GLU A 39 -0.02 1.81 18.46
CA GLU A 39 -1.33 2.37 18.73
C GLU A 39 -2.17 1.98 17.53
N ALA A 40 -3.22 1.19 17.77
CA ALA A 40 -4.07 0.67 16.72
C ALA A 40 -4.45 1.84 15.83
N SER A 41 -3.94 1.83 14.59
CA SER A 41 -4.21 2.92 13.66
C SER A 41 -5.71 3.06 13.54
N PRO A 42 -6.25 4.29 13.49
CA PRO A 42 -7.68 4.47 13.38
C PRO A 42 -8.20 3.70 12.16
N PRO A 43 -9.40 3.10 12.25
CA PRO A 43 -9.94 2.30 11.18
C PRO A 43 -10.04 3.10 9.88
N SER A 44 -9.64 2.45 8.79
CA SER A 44 -9.57 2.99 7.45
C SER A 44 -10.96 3.11 6.81
N GLU A 45 -11.11 3.97 5.82
CA GLU A 45 -12.34 4.06 5.01
C GLU A 45 -12.37 3.03 3.87
N GLN A 46 -11.25 2.38 3.61
CA GLN A 46 -11.00 1.54 2.44
C GLN A 46 -11.17 0.05 2.77
N ASN A 47 -11.84 -0.68 1.88
CA ASN A 47 -12.11 -2.11 2.03
C ASN A 47 -11.07 -2.99 1.32
N VAL A 48 -10.29 -2.42 0.42
CA VAL A 48 -9.11 -3.07 -0.20
C VAL A 48 -7.86 -2.61 0.55
N LEU A 49 -6.80 -3.41 0.58
CA LEU A 49 -5.50 -2.98 1.09
C LEU A 49 -4.85 -1.97 0.14
N HIS A 50 -4.50 -0.80 0.66
CA HIS A 50 -3.80 0.27 -0.06
C HIS A 50 -2.38 0.45 0.47
N ASP A 51 -1.46 0.75 -0.42
CA ASP A 51 -0.15 1.28 -0.10
C ASP A 51 -0.02 2.76 -0.53
N ARG A 52 1.14 3.35 -0.23
CA ARG A 52 1.43 4.75 -0.57
C ARG A 52 1.44 5.00 -2.08
N TYR A 53 1.84 4.00 -2.86
CA TYR A 53 1.93 4.11 -4.32
C TYR A 53 0.53 4.14 -4.93
N ASP A 54 -0.39 3.28 -4.46
CA ASP A 54 -1.79 3.29 -4.89
C ASP A 54 -2.44 4.66 -4.63
N GLY A 55 -2.21 5.23 -3.46
CA GLY A 55 -2.74 6.55 -3.10
C GLY A 55 -2.26 7.66 -4.03
N ARG A 56 -0.98 7.63 -4.42
CA ARG A 56 -0.42 8.60 -5.37
C ARG A 56 -1.06 8.46 -6.74
N LEU A 57 -1.11 7.24 -7.30
CA LEU A 57 -1.69 7.01 -8.63
C LEU A 57 -3.17 7.38 -8.70
N PHE A 58 -3.93 7.07 -7.65
CA PHE A 58 -5.34 7.47 -7.58
C PHE A 58 -5.49 8.99 -7.56
N GLY A 59 -4.61 9.70 -6.84
CA GLY A 59 -4.57 11.16 -6.87
C GLY A 59 -4.27 11.72 -8.27
N GLU A 60 -3.27 11.16 -8.95
CA GLU A 60 -2.94 11.52 -10.35
C GLU A 60 -4.13 11.27 -11.29
N LEU A 61 -4.85 10.16 -11.14
CA LEU A 61 -6.07 9.85 -11.90
C LEU A 61 -7.16 10.91 -11.68
N LEU A 62 -7.40 11.31 -10.43
CA LEU A 62 -8.39 12.33 -10.11
C LEU A 62 -8.02 13.72 -10.64
N GLU A 63 -6.73 14.06 -10.70
CA GLU A 63 -6.28 15.29 -11.35
C GLU A 63 -6.44 15.23 -12.87
N ALA A 64 -6.18 14.06 -13.46
CA ALA A 64 -6.24 13.86 -14.91
C ALA A 64 -7.67 13.79 -15.46
N SER A 65 -8.65 13.30 -14.68
CA SER A 65 -10.04 13.19 -15.11
C SER A 65 -10.99 14.07 -14.28
N ARG A 66 -11.46 15.13 -14.92
CA ARG A 66 -12.44 16.07 -14.33
C ARG A 66 -13.78 15.40 -14.08
N GLU A 67 -14.16 14.42 -14.89
CA GLU A 67 -15.41 13.68 -14.80
C GLU A 67 -15.44 12.79 -13.57
N ILE A 68 -14.36 12.04 -13.31
CA ILE A 68 -14.26 11.17 -12.12
C ILE A 68 -14.26 12.03 -10.86
N ARG A 69 -13.54 13.16 -10.87
CA ARG A 69 -13.57 14.14 -9.77
C ARG A 69 -14.98 14.69 -9.53
N ALA A 70 -15.65 15.17 -10.58
CA ALA A 70 -17.00 15.71 -10.48
C ALA A 70 -18.01 14.66 -9.99
N LEU A 71 -17.85 13.41 -10.40
CA LEU A 71 -18.69 12.31 -9.92
C LEU A 71 -18.47 12.06 -8.42
N ALA A 72 -17.21 12.06 -7.97
CA ALA A 72 -16.85 11.89 -6.56
C ALA A 72 -17.34 13.03 -5.66
N GLU A 73 -17.38 14.25 -6.19
CA GLU A 73 -17.77 15.48 -5.47
C GLU A 73 -19.25 15.86 -5.66
N SER A 74 -20.03 15.06 -6.41
CA SER A 74 -21.42 15.38 -6.70
C SER A 74 -22.29 15.40 -5.44
N GLU A 75 -23.24 16.35 -5.36
CA GLU A 75 -24.11 16.51 -4.18
C GLU A 75 -24.97 15.27 -3.87
N GLY A 76 -25.22 14.42 -4.87
CA GLY A 76 -25.94 13.16 -4.72
C GLY A 76 -25.07 11.96 -4.35
N ALA A 77 -23.74 12.08 -4.38
CA ALA A 77 -22.86 10.97 -4.07
C ALA A 77 -22.95 10.58 -2.58
N PRO A 78 -23.09 9.29 -2.26
CA PRO A 78 -22.96 8.83 -0.89
C PRO A 78 -21.62 9.24 -0.31
N ARG A 79 -21.57 9.56 0.99
CA ARG A 79 -20.31 9.92 1.68
C ARG A 79 -19.21 8.86 1.54
N THR A 80 -19.57 7.59 1.33
CA THR A 80 -18.63 6.49 1.16
C THR A 80 -18.12 6.32 -0.28
N PHE A 81 -18.60 7.11 -1.22
CA PHE A 81 -18.40 6.88 -2.65
C PHE A 81 -16.96 7.17 -3.11
N LEU A 82 -16.31 8.23 -2.61
CA LEU A 82 -14.90 8.49 -2.93
C LEU A 82 -14.00 7.33 -2.46
N ALA A 83 -14.26 6.78 -1.27
CA ALA A 83 -13.56 5.59 -0.78
C ALA A 83 -13.83 4.36 -1.66
N LEU A 84 -15.08 4.19 -2.14
CA LEU A 84 -15.44 3.11 -3.06
C LEU A 84 -14.71 3.24 -4.41
N LEU A 85 -14.62 4.44 -4.96
CA LEU A 85 -13.88 4.70 -6.20
C LEU A 85 -12.40 4.33 -6.06
N ARG A 86 -11.80 4.64 -4.90
CA ARG A 86 -10.43 4.26 -4.61
C ARG A 86 -10.27 2.75 -4.47
N ASP A 87 -11.22 2.07 -3.82
CA ASP A 87 -11.25 0.60 -3.75
C ASP A 87 -11.39 -0.02 -5.16
N PHE A 88 -12.24 0.53 -6.02
CA PHE A 88 -12.39 0.12 -7.42
C PHE A 88 -11.09 0.26 -8.19
N PHE A 89 -10.42 1.41 -8.07
CA PHE A 89 -9.11 1.61 -8.66
C PHE A 89 -8.14 0.48 -8.27
N CYS A 90 -8.08 0.12 -6.98
CA CYS A 90 -7.20 -0.95 -6.55
C CYS A 90 -7.64 -2.34 -7.04
N VAL A 91 -8.94 -2.64 -7.10
CA VAL A 91 -9.43 -3.91 -7.66
C VAL A 91 -8.92 -4.11 -9.09
N PHE A 92 -9.00 -3.07 -9.94
CA PHE A 92 -8.63 -3.18 -11.34
C PHE A 92 -7.13 -3.04 -11.61
N TYR A 93 -6.45 -2.11 -10.94
CA TYR A 93 -5.08 -1.72 -11.29
C TYR A 93 -4.02 -2.31 -10.35
N LYS A 94 -4.35 -2.71 -9.12
CA LYS A 94 -3.37 -3.35 -8.22
C LYS A 94 -3.07 -4.76 -8.68
N ALA A 95 -1.81 -5.19 -8.63
CA ALA A 95 -1.37 -6.52 -9.07
C ALA A 95 -2.00 -7.67 -8.26
N ALA A 96 -2.16 -7.49 -6.95
CA ALA A 96 -2.81 -8.45 -6.06
C ALA A 96 -3.70 -7.68 -5.07
N PRO A 97 -4.91 -7.28 -5.47
CA PRO A 97 -5.86 -6.65 -4.58
C PRO A 97 -6.34 -7.70 -3.57
N ALA A 98 -6.42 -7.29 -2.32
CA ALA A 98 -6.89 -8.12 -1.22
C ALA A 98 -7.75 -7.25 -0.30
N LEU A 99 -8.76 -7.86 0.31
CA LEU A 99 -9.62 -7.18 1.26
C LEU A 99 -8.83 -6.82 2.52
N ALA A 100 -9.11 -5.64 3.06
CA ALA A 100 -8.69 -5.28 4.40
C ALA A 100 -9.46 -6.10 5.45
N PRO A 101 -8.85 -6.43 6.61
CA PRO A 101 -9.56 -7.02 7.74
C PRO A 101 -10.73 -6.13 8.17
N GLU A 102 -11.88 -6.72 8.47
CA GLU A 102 -13.12 -5.98 8.73
C GLU A 102 -13.07 -5.09 9.97
N GLU A 103 -12.26 -5.48 10.95
CA GLU A 103 -11.96 -4.74 12.18
C GLU A 103 -11.14 -3.47 11.91
N ASN A 104 -10.44 -3.42 10.79
CA ASN A 104 -9.60 -2.29 10.39
C ASN A 104 -10.33 -1.30 9.47
N VAL A 105 -11.62 -1.53 9.19
CA VAL A 105 -12.44 -0.69 8.32
C VAL A 105 -13.58 -0.05 9.10
N GLN A 106 -13.81 1.24 8.89
CA GLN A 106 -14.92 1.96 9.52
C GLN A 106 -16.26 1.33 9.17
N GLU A 107 -17.13 1.16 10.17
CA GLU A 107 -18.41 0.44 10.06
C GLU A 107 -19.26 0.90 8.87
N THR A 108 -19.33 2.22 8.63
CA THR A 108 -20.17 2.79 7.56
C THR A 108 -19.64 2.41 6.18
N HIS A 109 -18.33 2.41 6.00
CA HIS A 109 -17.68 2.03 4.76
C HIS A 109 -17.74 0.52 4.56
N ARG A 110 -17.50 -0.26 5.62
CA ARG A 110 -17.63 -1.72 5.59
C ARG A 110 -19.03 -2.15 5.15
N ARG A 111 -20.09 -1.62 5.79
CA ARG A 111 -21.47 -2.02 5.47
C ARG A 111 -21.92 -1.62 4.07
N ARG A 112 -21.48 -0.47 3.56
CA ARG A 112 -21.97 0.07 2.28
C ARG A 112 -21.14 -0.36 1.08
N ASN A 113 -19.82 -0.38 1.23
CA ASN A 113 -18.91 -0.57 0.11
C ASN A 113 -18.40 -2.01 0.00
N ARG A 114 -18.16 -2.69 1.13
CA ARG A 114 -17.55 -4.03 1.12
C ARG A 114 -18.30 -5.05 0.26
N PRO A 115 -19.63 -5.17 0.30
CA PRO A 115 -20.34 -6.15 -0.53
C PRO A 115 -20.12 -5.92 -2.04
N VAL A 116 -19.96 -4.66 -2.44
CA VAL A 116 -19.66 -4.30 -3.84
C VAL A 116 -18.25 -4.75 -4.21
N VAL A 117 -17.27 -4.48 -3.33
CA VAL A 117 -15.87 -4.86 -3.54
C VAL A 117 -15.69 -6.39 -3.56
N GLU A 118 -16.35 -7.11 -2.64
CA GLU A 118 -16.37 -8.56 -2.61
C GLU A 118 -16.96 -9.15 -3.89
N GLY A 119 -18.07 -8.58 -4.37
CA GLY A 119 -18.68 -8.96 -5.64
C GLY A 119 -17.73 -8.80 -6.82
N LEU A 120 -16.96 -7.71 -6.88
CA LEU A 120 -15.97 -7.49 -7.93
C LEU A 120 -14.79 -8.47 -7.84
N LEU A 121 -14.26 -8.72 -6.64
CA LEU A 121 -13.13 -9.64 -6.45
C LEU A 121 -13.50 -11.11 -6.72
N GLY A 122 -14.78 -11.47 -6.58
CA GLY A 122 -15.29 -12.80 -6.87
C GLY A 122 -15.85 -12.98 -8.28
N ASP A 123 -15.86 -11.95 -9.13
CA ASP A 123 -16.43 -12.00 -10.48
C ASP A 123 -15.37 -12.32 -11.54
N GLU A 124 -15.56 -13.43 -12.25
CA GLU A 124 -14.69 -13.88 -13.34
C GLU A 124 -14.54 -12.81 -14.44
N LYS A 125 -15.58 -12.02 -14.72
CA LYS A 125 -15.48 -10.93 -15.71
C LYS A 125 -14.55 -9.83 -15.25
N THR A 126 -14.51 -9.58 -13.94
CA THR A 126 -13.58 -8.62 -13.35
C THR A 126 -12.15 -9.13 -13.48
N ASP A 127 -11.90 -10.42 -13.29
CA ASP A 127 -10.58 -11.02 -13.51
C ASP A 127 -10.10 -10.91 -14.96
N VAL A 128 -10.99 -11.16 -15.93
CA VAL A 128 -10.68 -10.97 -17.35
C VAL A 128 -10.37 -9.51 -17.64
N ALA A 129 -11.18 -8.57 -17.14
CA ALA A 129 -10.93 -7.14 -17.31
C ALA A 129 -9.57 -6.71 -16.73
N ARG A 130 -9.23 -7.19 -15.53
CA ARG A 130 -7.94 -6.95 -14.87
C ARG A 130 -6.76 -7.43 -15.71
N LEU A 131 -6.89 -8.58 -16.35
CA LEU A 131 -5.84 -9.09 -17.24
C LEU A 131 -5.58 -8.12 -18.39
N TRP A 132 -6.63 -7.66 -19.07
CA TRP A 132 -6.51 -6.69 -20.15
C TRP A 132 -5.96 -5.34 -19.68
N THR A 133 -6.44 -4.82 -18.55
CA THR A 133 -5.95 -3.56 -17.96
C THR A 133 -4.44 -3.60 -17.68
N ARG A 134 -3.89 -4.76 -17.30
CA ARG A 134 -2.44 -4.93 -17.07
C ARG A 134 -1.65 -5.17 -18.33
N LEU A 135 -2.24 -5.87 -19.31
CA LEU A 135 -1.58 -6.16 -20.58
C LEU A 135 -1.46 -4.91 -21.46
N ASP A 136 -2.39 -3.97 -21.38
CA ASP A 136 -2.40 -2.79 -22.26
C ASP A 136 -1.13 -1.90 -22.10
N PRO A 137 -0.69 -1.54 -20.88
CA PRO A 137 0.59 -0.85 -20.69
C PRO A 137 1.82 -1.68 -21.12
N LEU A 138 1.79 -3.01 -20.90
CA LEU A 138 2.89 -3.90 -21.28
C LEU A 138 3.01 -4.02 -22.81
N ALA A 139 1.87 -4.13 -23.50
CA ALA A 139 1.81 -4.16 -24.95
C ALA A 139 2.30 -2.83 -25.55
N SER A 140 1.91 -1.70 -24.96
CA SER A 140 2.40 -0.38 -25.36
C SER A 140 3.90 -0.23 -25.17
N GLY A 141 4.46 -0.71 -24.06
CA GLY A 141 5.90 -0.66 -23.79
C GLY A 141 6.75 -1.61 -24.64
N LEU A 142 6.19 -2.72 -25.13
CA LEU A 142 6.86 -3.64 -26.06
C LEU A 142 6.80 -3.18 -27.52
N ALA A 143 5.87 -2.29 -27.86
CA ALA A 143 5.70 -1.73 -29.20
C ALA A 143 6.64 -0.54 -29.48
N THR A 144 7.47 -0.15 -28.51
CA THR A 144 8.49 0.92 -28.62
C THR A 144 9.89 0.33 -28.69
#